data_AF-X1JB55-F1
#
_entry.id   AF-X1JB55-F1
#
_cell.length_a   1.000
_cell.length_b   1.000
_cell.length_c   1.000
_cell.angle_alpha   90.00
_cell.angle_beta   90.00
_cell.angle_gamma   90.00
#
_symmetry.space_group_name_H-M   'P 1'
#
loop_
_entity.id
_entity.type
_entity.pdbx_description
1 polymer ?
#
loop_
_entity_poly.entity_id
_entity_poly.type
_entity_poly.pdbx_seq_one_letter_code
_entity_poly.pdbx_strand_id
1 'polypeptide(L)' 'MMPEHANVAGNVHGGNLLKLVDQAGAIVAARHTHTNVVTASVDRFDFISPAYIGNLIFIKASINYASRTS' A
#
# COMPACT_ATOMS: atom_id res chain seq x y z
N MET A 1 -3.94 -12.65 -4.28
CA MET A 1 -2.91 -13.02 -3.28
C MET A 1 -2.72 -14.52 -3.29
N MET A 2 -1.48 -15.00 -3.14
CA MET A 2 -1.16 -16.44 -3.09
C MET A 2 -1.32 -16.99 -1.66
N PRO A 3 -1.50 -18.30 -1.47
CA PRO A 3 -1.70 -18.92 -0.14
C PRO A 3 -0.61 -18.58 0.88
N GLU A 4 0.64 -18.42 0.43
CA GLU A 4 1.78 -18.01 1.25
C GLU A 4 1.64 -16.61 1.90
N HIS A 5 0.73 -15.78 1.38
CA HIS A 5 0.47 -14.44 1.93
C HIS A 5 -0.58 -14.44 3.04
N ALA A 6 -1.18 -15.58 3.37
CA ALA A 6 -2.19 -15.69 4.42
C ALA A 6 -1.68 -16.30 5.73
N ASN A 7 -2.38 -16.00 6.80
CA ASN A 7 -2.23 -16.68 8.08
C ASN A 7 -3.02 -18.00 8.10
N VAL A 8 -2.87 -18.75 9.20
CA VAL A 8 -3.53 -20.06 9.39
C VAL A 8 -5.06 -19.97 9.31
N ALA A 9 -5.65 -18.81 9.55
CA ALA A 9 -7.08 -18.55 9.43
C ALA A 9 -7.54 -18.15 8.01
N GLY A 10 -6.64 -18.18 7.01
CA GLY A 10 -6.94 -17.82 5.62
C GLY A 10 -7.01 -16.32 5.34
N ASN A 11 -6.69 -15.46 6.32
CA ASN A 11 -6.65 -14.01 6.15
C ASN A 11 -5.30 -13.59 5.59
N VAL A 12 -5.29 -12.70 4.59
CA VAL A 12 -4.08 -12.06 4.08
C VAL A 12 -3.39 -11.29 5.20
N HIS A 13 -2.08 -11.51 5.37
CA HIS A 13 -1.30 -10.75 6.34
C HIS A 13 -1.31 -9.26 6.00
N GLY A 14 -1.59 -8.42 7.01
CA GLY A 14 -1.64 -6.98 6.85
C GLY A 14 -0.36 -6.36 6.29
N GLY A 15 0.81 -6.93 6.61
CA GLY A 15 2.10 -6.51 6.05
C GLY A 15 2.17 -6.62 4.52
N ASN A 16 1.52 -7.62 3.92
CA ASN A 16 1.48 -7.74 2.46
C ASN A 16 0.62 -6.65 1.82
N LEU A 17 -0.47 -6.22 2.49
CA LEU A 17 -1.29 -5.11 2.03
C LEU A 17 -0.54 -3.78 2.16
N LEU A 18 0.13 -3.57 3.30
CA LEU A 18 0.97 -2.39 3.54
C LEU A 18 2.08 -2.26 2.48
N LYS A 19 2.74 -3.35 2.12
CA LYS A 19 3.75 -3.37 1.05
C LYS A 19 3.18 -2.87 -0.28
N LEU A 20 1.99 -3.33 -0.66
CA LEU A 20 1.38 -2.91 -1.92
C LEU A 20 0.92 -1.44 -1.88
N VAL A 21 0.44 -0.96 -0.73
CA VAL A 21 0.06 0.45 -0.54
C VAL A 21 1.29 1.36 -0.63
N ASP A 22 2.39 0.98 0.03
CA ASP A 22 3.67 1.69 -0.04
C ASP A 22 4.18 1.78 -1.49
N GLN A 23 4.15 0.66 -2.23
CA GLN A 23 4.53 0.63 -3.64
C GLN A 23 3.65 1.55 -4.50
N ALA A 24 2.33 1.53 -4.30
CA ALA A 24 1.41 2.41 -5.04
C ALA A 24 1.67 3.89 -4.74
N GLY A 25 1.93 4.23 -3.47
CA GLY A 25 2.30 5.58 -3.04
C GLY A 25 3.60 6.04 -3.69
N ALA A 26 4.65 5.21 -3.64
CA ALA A 26 5.94 5.51 -4.25
C ALA A 26 5.84 5.71 -5.77
N ILE A 27 5.04 4.90 -6.48
CA ILE A 27 4.80 5.06 -7.92
C ILE A 27 4.17 6.41 -8.23
N VAL A 28 3.16 6.82 -7.47
CA VAL A 28 2.46 8.09 -7.69
C VAL A 28 3.36 9.28 -7.34
N ALA A 29 4.13 9.19 -6.26
CA ALA A 29 5.11 10.21 -5.88
C ALA A 29 6.22 10.36 -6.93
N ALA A 30 6.82 9.25 -7.40
CA ALA A 30 7.84 9.28 -8.44
C ALA A 30 7.31 9.86 -9.77
N ARG A 31 6.06 9.56 -10.14
CA ARG A 31 5.42 10.15 -11.32
C ARG A 31 5.19 11.66 -11.17
N HIS A 32 4.85 12.11 -9.97
CA HIS A 32 4.62 13.53 -9.70
C HIS A 32 5.93 14.33 -9.72
N THR A 33 7.01 13.76 -9.17
CA THR A 33 8.28 14.48 -8.95
C THR A 33 9.32 14.24 -10.04
N HIS A 34 9.17 13.20 -10.86
CA HIS A 34 10.15 12.77 -11.86
C HIS A 34 11.55 12.49 -11.29
N THR A 35 11.64 12.07 -10.03
CA THR A 35 12.90 11.76 -9.34
C THR A 35 12.75 10.58 -8.38
N ASN A 36 13.86 10.20 -7.74
CA ASN A 36 13.85 9.21 -6.68
C ASN A 36 13.13 9.77 -5.45
N VAL A 37 12.24 8.94 -4.89
CA VAL A 37 11.44 9.24 -3.70
C VAL A 37 11.64 8.14 -2.66
N VAL A 38 11.38 8.48 -1.40
CA VAL A 38 11.42 7.54 -0.28
C VAL A 38 10.17 7.73 0.57
N THR A 39 9.70 6.65 1.19
CA THR A 39 8.61 6.72 2.16
C THR A 39 9.16 7.28 3.48
N ALA A 40 8.82 8.53 3.78
CA ALA A 40 9.27 9.19 5.01
C ALA A 40 8.48 8.73 6.24
N SER A 41 7.16 8.61 6.10
CA SER A 41 6.26 8.14 7.16
C SER A 41 4.99 7.53 6.56
N VAL A 42 4.30 6.73 7.36
CA VAL A 42 2.93 6.28 7.12
C VAL A 42 2.12 6.65 8.35
N ASP A 43 1.13 7.52 8.19
CA ASP A 43 0.42 8.11 9.33
C ASP A 43 -0.54 7.11 9.99
N ARG A 44 -1.44 6.54 9.21
CA ARG A 44 -2.48 5.64 9.71
C ARG A 44 -2.87 4.62 8.65
N PHE A 45 -3.07 3.38 9.09
CA PHE A 45 -3.59 2.31 8.27
C PHE A 45 -4.66 1.54 9.03
N ASP A 46 -5.88 1.52 8.52
CA ASP A 46 -7.02 0.86 9.16
C ASP A 46 -7.44 -0.40 8.37
N PHE A 47 -7.45 -1.55 9.03
CA PHE A 47 -8.02 -2.79 8.50
C PHE A 47 -9.52 -2.83 8.78
N ILE A 48 -10.32 -2.23 7.89
CA ILE A 48 -11.78 -2.11 8.05
C ILE A 48 -12.49 -3.47 7.92
N SER A 49 -12.00 -4.34 7.05
CA SER A 49 -12.55 -5.68 6.84
C SER A 49 -11.44 -6.69 6.53
N PRO A 50 -11.66 -7.99 6.81
CA PRO A 50 -10.70 -9.03 6.46
C PRO A 50 -10.55 -9.15 4.95
N ALA A 51 -9.31 -9.30 4.47
CA ALA A 51 -9.02 -9.70 3.09
C ALA A 51 -8.64 -11.18 3.08
N TYR A 52 -9.29 -11.96 2.21
CA TYR A 52 -9.06 -13.41 2.13
C TYR A 52 -8.22 -13.77 0.90
N ILE A 53 -7.59 -14.95 0.95
CA ILE A 53 -6.99 -15.54 -0.26
C ILE A 53 -8.04 -15.69 -1.35
N GLY A 54 -7.62 -15.44 -2.59
CA GLY A 54 -8.51 -15.44 -3.76
C GLY A 54 -9.31 -14.14 -3.95
N ASN A 55 -9.32 -13.22 -3.00
CA ASN A 55 -9.91 -11.90 -3.22
C ASN A 55 -9.10 -11.10 -4.25
N LEU A 56 -9.82 -10.40 -5.13
CA LEU A 56 -9.26 -9.38 -6.00
C LEU A 56 -9.23 -8.05 -5.24
N ILE A 57 -8.04 -7.48 -5.12
CA ILE A 57 -7.81 -6.25 -4.35
C ILE A 57 -7.37 -5.15 -5.31
N PHE A 58 -8.04 -4.01 -5.24
CA PHE A 58 -7.67 -2.81 -5.97
C PHE A 58 -7.01 -1.82 -5.02
N ILE A 59 -5.85 -1.31 -5.42
CA ILE A 59 -5.14 -0.26 -4.69
C ILE A 59 -5.11 0.97 -5.58
N LYS A 60 -5.60 2.08 -5.02
CA LYS A 60 -5.65 3.38 -5.68
C LYS A 60 -4.87 4.36 -4.83
N ALA A 61 -4.01 5.13 -5.47
CA ALA A 61 -3.19 6.15 -4.82
C ALA A 61 -3.22 7.43 -5.68
N SER A 62 -3.10 8.57 -5.02
CA SER A 62 -3.06 9.91 -5.61
C SER A 62 -2.30 10.86 -4.70
N ILE A 63 -1.63 11.88 -5.25
CA ILE A 63 -1.12 12.98 -4.44
C ILE A 63 -2.30 13.82 -3.97
N ASN A 64 -2.35 14.09 -2.67
CA ASN A 64 -3.36 14.94 -2.05
C ASN A 64 -2.79 16.27 -1.52
N TYR A 65 -1.47 16.35 -1.32
CA TYR A 65 -0.76 17.54 -0.87
C TYR A 65 0.70 17.47 -1.37
N ALA A 66 1.26 18.63 -1.73
CA ALA A 66 2.66 18.77 -2.10
C ALA A 66 3.23 20.02 -1.42
N SER A 67 4.32 19.84 -0.67
CA SER A 67 5.11 20.90 -0.04
C SER A 67 6.42 21.09 -0.80
N ARG A 68 7.45 21.64 -0.14
CA ARG A 68 8.74 21.92 -0.78
C ARG A 68 9.46 20.64 -1.25
N THR A 69 9.42 19.57 -0.47
CA THR A 69 10.11 18.29 -0.74
C THR A 69 9.32 17.06 -0.26
N SER A 70 8.02 17.19 -0.03
CA SER A 70 7.14 16.14 0.49
C SER A 70 5.78 16.18 -0.18
#